data_AF-A0A452SDF6-F1
#
_entry.id   AF-A0A452SDF6-F1
#
_cell.length_a   1.000
_cell.length_b   1.000
_cell.length_c   1.000
_cell.angle_alpha   90.00
_cell.angle_beta   90.00
_cell.angle_gamma   90.00
#
_symmetry.space_group_name_H-M   'P 1'
#
loop_
_entity.id
_entity.type
_entity.pdbx_description
1 polymer ?
#
loop_
_entity_poly.entity_id
_entity_poly.type
_entity_poly.pdbx_seq_one_letter_code
_entity_poly.pdbx_strand_id
1 'polypeptide(L)'
;MVNINILHVFFSQVLIHHQKHSLSKMAYQTPLYPCSVCVHVPSRHFAAATKPGKKTKKGVKDKASDEKKDEIEKIKSYSFMEGEPEDDVYLKRLYPRQIYEVEKAFQLLKKFQALDFTNPKQGVYLDLTLDMALGKKKKVEPFASVLRFPYPFVSEINKVAVFTGNASEIKIAEENGAAFAGGTNLIQKILDDEIQSDFYVAVPEIMPELNPLKKKLKKRFPKLTRNSIGRDIPKMLELFKTGHEIKVDEERENFLKTKIATVSYS
;
A
#
# COMPACT_ATOMS: atom_id res chain seq x y z
N MET A 1 13.86 -4.17 6.66
CA MET A 1 12.68 -4.00 5.78
C MET A 1 13.18 -3.61 4.41
N VAL A 2 13.09 -4.49 3.42
CA VAL A 2 13.41 -4.15 2.03
C VAL A 2 12.10 -3.72 1.36
N ASN A 3 11.93 -2.41 1.15
CA ASN A 3 10.77 -1.85 0.47
C ASN A 3 11.01 -1.87 -1.05
N ILE A 4 10.14 -2.57 -1.78
CA ILE A 4 10.12 -2.54 -3.23
C ILE A 4 9.03 -1.54 -3.64
N ASN A 5 9.45 -0.34 -4.03
CA ASN A 5 8.61 0.59 -4.77
C ASN A 5 8.65 0.18 -6.25
N ILE A 6 7.58 -0.46 -6.74
CA ILE A 6 7.37 -0.67 -8.18
C ILE A 6 6.58 0.52 -8.70
N LEU A 7 7.20 1.29 -9.60
CA LEU A 7 6.58 2.42 -10.28
C LEU A 7 6.12 1.96 -11.68
N HIS A 8 4.80 2.04 -11.89
CA HIS A 8 4.07 2.07 -13.17
C HIS A 8 4.17 0.87 -14.14
N VAL A 9 3.03 0.18 -14.30
CA VAL A 9 2.66 -0.52 -15.54
C VAL A 9 1.24 -0.10 -15.89
N PHE A 10 1.06 0.51 -17.06
CA PHE A 10 -0.25 0.83 -17.62
C PHE A 10 -0.98 -0.47 -17.98
N PHE A 11 -2.19 -0.68 -17.44
CA PHE A 11 -3.11 -1.71 -17.93
C PHE A 11 -4.22 -1.04 -18.73
N SER A 12 -4.09 -1.04 -20.05
CA SER A 12 -5.18 -0.74 -20.98
C SER A 12 -5.98 -2.03 -21.23
N GLN A 13 -7.25 -2.03 -20.84
CA GLN A 13 -8.22 -3.05 -21.26
C GLN A 13 -8.42 -2.99 -22.78
N VAL A 14 -8.19 -4.09 -23.49
CA VAL A 14 -8.80 -4.35 -24.80
C VAL A 14 -9.08 -5.85 -24.92
N LEU A 15 -10.36 -6.19 -25.10
CA LEU A 15 -10.81 -7.47 -25.65
C LEU A 15 -10.84 -7.37 -27.19
N ILE A 16 -10.67 -8.52 -27.85
CA ILE A 16 -11.06 -8.91 -29.24
C ILE A 16 -9.93 -8.92 -30.31
N HIS A 17 -9.56 -10.17 -30.66
CA HIS A 17 -9.31 -10.79 -31.98
C HIS A 17 -8.13 -10.38 -32.91
N HIS A 18 -7.59 -11.43 -33.55
CA HIS A 18 -6.45 -11.51 -34.48
C HIS A 18 -6.36 -10.44 -35.59
N GLN A 19 -5.14 -9.93 -35.87
CA GLN A 19 -4.28 -10.28 -37.04
C GLN A 19 -3.29 -9.14 -37.42
N LYS A 20 -2.02 -9.54 -37.67
CA LYS A 20 -0.94 -8.90 -38.48
C LYS A 20 -0.16 -7.69 -37.93
N HIS A 21 1.14 -7.77 -38.22
CA HIS A 21 2.27 -6.93 -37.82
C HIS A 21 2.10 -5.43 -38.13
N SER A 22 2.51 -4.58 -37.20
CA SER A 22 3.25 -3.34 -37.52
C SER A 22 4.16 -2.96 -36.36
N LEU A 23 5.42 -2.69 -36.66
CA LEU A 23 6.41 -2.15 -35.72
C LEU A 23 6.06 -0.68 -35.48
N SER A 24 5.71 -0.30 -34.25
CA SER A 24 5.60 1.10 -33.85
C SER A 24 6.66 1.44 -32.81
N LYS A 25 7.46 2.47 -33.12
CA LYS A 25 8.50 3.03 -32.24
C LYS A 25 7.83 3.72 -31.06
N MET A 26 8.13 3.30 -29.84
CA MET A 26 7.71 3.99 -28.62
C MET A 26 8.59 5.23 -28.40
N ALA A 27 7.99 6.41 -28.46
CA ALA A 27 8.58 7.64 -27.94
C ALA A 27 8.38 7.67 -26.41
N TYR A 28 9.48 7.64 -25.65
CA TYR A 28 9.44 7.84 -24.21
C TYR A 28 9.13 9.31 -23.92
N GLN A 29 7.94 9.58 -23.38
CA GLN A 29 7.67 10.86 -22.72
C GLN A 29 8.03 10.73 -21.23
N THR A 30 8.98 11.55 -20.80
CA THR A 30 9.47 11.65 -19.43
C THR A 30 8.44 12.39 -18.55
N PRO A 31 7.93 11.81 -17.46
CA PRO A 31 7.11 12.56 -16.52
C PRO A 31 8.00 13.39 -15.57
N LEU A 32 7.79 14.70 -15.57
CA LEU A 32 8.38 15.65 -14.63
C LEU A 32 7.54 15.70 -13.34
N TYR A 33 7.99 15.04 -12.27
CA TYR A 33 7.53 15.31 -10.92
C TYR A 33 8.74 15.46 -9.96
N PRO A 34 8.87 16.59 -9.26
CA PRO A 34 9.95 16.79 -8.30
C PRO A 34 9.59 16.11 -6.99
N CYS A 35 10.28 15.02 -6.66
CA CYS A 35 10.21 14.41 -5.33
C CYS A 35 11.19 15.13 -4.40
N SER A 36 10.71 16.15 -3.68
CA SER A 36 11.51 16.84 -2.66
C SER A 36 11.68 15.95 -1.44
N VAL A 37 12.82 15.26 -1.33
CA VAL A 37 13.22 14.55 -0.12
C VAL A 37 13.89 15.56 0.82
N CYS A 38 13.23 15.92 1.93
CA CYS A 38 13.83 16.71 3.00
C CYS A 38 15.04 15.98 3.59
N VAL A 39 16.22 16.60 3.51
CA VAL A 39 17.42 16.16 4.22
C VAL A 39 17.60 17.07 5.42
N HIS A 40 17.47 16.51 6.63
CA HIS A 40 18.02 17.14 7.83
C HIS A 40 19.53 16.81 7.85
N VAL A 41 20.36 17.79 7.51
CA VAL A 41 21.82 17.66 7.62
C VAL A 41 22.21 18.01 9.07
N PRO A 42 22.98 17.18 9.80
CA PRO A 42 23.49 17.58 11.10
C PRO A 42 24.53 18.70 10.91
N SER A 43 24.26 19.90 11.40
CA SER A 43 25.23 20.98 11.44
C SER A 43 26.33 20.64 12.45
N ARG A 44 27.49 20.19 11.97
CA ARG A 44 28.70 20.14 12.81
C ARG A 44 29.16 21.57 13.04
N HIS A 45 28.97 22.09 14.24
CA HIS A 45 29.51 23.39 14.65
C HIS A 45 30.99 23.23 14.99
N PHE A 46 31.88 23.76 14.17
CA PHE A 46 33.27 23.98 14.56
C PHE A 46 33.35 25.21 15.47
N ALA A 47 33.99 25.06 16.63
CA ALA A 47 34.13 26.13 17.61
C ALA A 47 35.07 27.23 17.09
N ALA A 48 34.55 28.43 16.85
CA ALA A 48 35.35 29.62 16.56
C ALA A 48 35.74 30.35 17.85
N ALA A 49 37.00 30.77 17.94
CA ALA A 49 37.59 31.44 19.09
C ALA A 49 36.97 32.83 19.34
N THR A 50 36.66 33.12 20.60
CA THR A 50 36.06 34.37 21.09
C THR A 50 37.07 35.51 21.20
N LYS A 51 36.71 36.71 20.71
CA LYS A 51 37.31 37.99 21.12
C LYS A 51 36.22 38.94 21.64
N PRO A 52 36.49 39.80 22.65
CA PRO A 52 35.44 40.47 23.41
C PRO A 52 35.00 41.83 22.83
N GLY A 53 33.68 42.00 22.74
CA GLY A 53 32.88 43.15 23.26
C GLY A 53 33.12 44.58 22.76
N LYS A 54 32.11 45.14 22.07
CA LYS A 54 31.63 46.53 22.31
C LYS A 54 30.14 46.71 21.92
N LYS A 55 29.42 47.51 22.71
CA LYS A 55 27.94 47.57 22.85
C LYS A 55 27.22 48.51 21.85
N THR A 56 25.99 48.12 21.51
CA THR A 56 24.72 48.89 21.24
C THR A 56 24.61 49.94 20.12
N LYS A 57 23.61 49.76 19.23
CA LYS A 57 22.41 50.63 19.10
C LYS A 57 21.34 50.05 18.15
N LYS A 58 20.17 50.69 18.18
CA LYS A 58 18.79 50.23 17.96
C LYS A 58 18.26 50.61 16.56
N GLY A 59 17.57 49.67 15.90
CA GLY A 59 16.53 49.90 14.90
C GLY A 59 16.98 50.15 13.45
N VAL A 60 16.47 49.33 12.51
CA VAL A 60 15.63 49.68 11.35
C VAL A 60 15.45 48.42 10.48
N LYS A 61 14.24 48.28 9.98
CA LYS A 61 13.67 47.18 9.19
C LYS A 61 14.04 47.42 7.73
N ASP A 62 14.87 46.57 7.14
CA ASP A 62 15.04 46.54 5.69
C ASP A 62 14.94 45.11 5.15
N LYS A 63 14.07 45.00 4.15
CA LYS A 63 13.81 43.84 3.32
C LYS A 63 15.09 43.51 2.55
N ALA A 64 15.59 42.29 2.66
CA ALA A 64 16.69 41.82 1.83
C ALA A 64 16.46 40.38 1.33
N SER A 65 16.47 40.29 0.00
CA SER A 65 16.80 39.15 -0.87
C SER A 65 15.86 37.93 -0.86
N ASP A 66 14.84 37.98 -1.72
CA ASP A 66 14.24 36.78 -2.34
C ASP A 66 15.24 36.01 -3.23
N GLU A 67 16.34 36.63 -3.66
CA GLU A 67 17.34 36.01 -4.56
C GLU A 67 18.06 34.78 -3.98
N LYS A 68 18.21 34.67 -2.65
CA LYS A 68 18.90 33.53 -2.02
C LYS A 68 18.08 32.24 -2.00
N LYS A 69 16.75 32.32 -2.13
CA LYS A 69 15.89 31.12 -2.16
C LYS A 69 15.98 30.44 -3.52
N ASP A 70 16.04 31.22 -4.59
CA ASP A 70 16.08 30.73 -5.98
C ASP A 70 17.36 29.93 -6.30
N GLU A 71 18.50 30.32 -5.71
CA GLU A 71 19.75 29.56 -5.84
C GLU A 71 19.72 28.24 -5.07
N ILE A 72 19.13 28.21 -3.88
CA ILE A 72 18.97 26.98 -3.08
C ILE A 72 18.01 25.99 -3.76
N GLU A 73 17.03 26.49 -4.51
CA GLU A 73 16.12 25.66 -5.31
C GLU A 73 16.81 25.11 -6.58
N LYS A 74 17.68 25.88 -7.24
CA LYS A 74 18.51 25.41 -8.36
C LYS A 74 19.55 24.35 -7.95
N ILE A 75 20.09 24.42 -6.74
CA ILE A 75 21.06 23.44 -6.21
C ILE A 75 20.43 22.04 -5.96
N LYS A 76 19.10 21.89 -6.07
CA LYS A 76 18.40 20.63 -5.77
C LYS A 76 18.08 19.75 -6.97
N SER A 77 18.32 20.19 -8.20
CA SER A 77 18.12 19.36 -9.40
C SER A 77 19.47 18.86 -9.93
N TYR A 78 20.06 17.86 -9.26
CA TYR A 78 21.11 17.08 -9.92
C TYR A 78 20.50 16.41 -11.15
N SER A 79 21.01 16.71 -12.34
CA SER A 79 20.76 15.89 -13.54
C SER A 79 21.43 14.54 -13.32
N PHE A 80 20.71 13.45 -13.61
CA PHE A 80 21.32 12.12 -13.55
C PHE A 80 22.52 12.05 -14.49
N MET A 81 23.57 11.34 -14.07
CA MET A 81 24.72 11.05 -14.91
C MET A 81 24.29 10.19 -16.10
N GLU A 82 24.92 10.40 -17.24
CA GLU A 82 24.68 9.62 -18.45
C GLU A 82 25.31 8.23 -18.30
N GLY A 83 24.55 7.17 -18.59
CA GLY A 83 25.04 5.79 -18.59
C GLY A 83 24.79 4.99 -17.29
N GLU A 84 25.22 3.73 -17.32
CA GLU A 84 25.26 2.86 -16.14
C GLU A 84 26.53 3.14 -15.32
N PRO A 85 26.51 2.95 -13.99
CA PRO A 85 27.69 3.14 -13.16
C PRO A 85 28.79 2.15 -13.55
N GLU A 86 30.01 2.67 -13.78
CA GLU A 86 31.18 1.85 -14.12
C GLU A 86 31.69 1.03 -12.93
N ASP A 87 31.62 1.62 -11.73
CA ASP A 87 32.08 1.01 -10.48
C ASP A 87 30.99 0.22 -9.75
N ASP A 88 31.40 -0.82 -9.02
CA ASP A 88 30.53 -1.59 -8.12
C ASP A 88 29.91 -0.71 -7.00
N VAL A 89 30.63 0.33 -6.60
CA VAL A 89 30.24 1.25 -5.52
C VAL A 89 30.07 2.66 -6.08
N TYR A 90 28.83 3.11 -6.19
CA TYR A 90 28.48 4.42 -6.73
C TYR A 90 27.45 5.14 -5.87
N LEU A 91 27.39 6.46 -6.01
CA LEU A 91 26.41 7.27 -5.30
C LEU A 91 25.03 7.12 -5.96
N LYS A 92 24.12 6.41 -5.29
CA LYS A 92 22.73 6.17 -5.75
C LYS A 92 21.93 7.43 -6.13
N ARG A 93 22.33 8.62 -5.65
CA ARG A 93 21.67 9.90 -5.98
C ARG A 93 22.03 10.41 -7.39
N LEU A 94 23.18 10.01 -7.92
CA LEU A 94 23.70 10.47 -9.22
C LEU A 94 23.12 9.69 -10.40
N TYR A 95 22.55 8.51 -10.14
CA TYR A 95 22.03 7.62 -11.18
C TYR A 95 20.52 7.42 -11.02
N PRO A 96 19.79 7.18 -12.12
CA PRO A 96 18.37 6.85 -12.04
C PRO A 96 18.17 5.53 -11.28
N ARG A 97 16.99 5.34 -10.69
CA ARG A 97 16.67 4.06 -10.03
C ARG A 97 16.66 2.94 -11.05
N GLN A 98 17.45 1.91 -10.79
CA GLN A 98 17.44 0.70 -11.61
C GLN A 98 16.05 0.04 -11.56
N ILE A 99 15.56 -0.32 -12.74
CA ILE A 99 14.29 -1.03 -12.92
C ILE A 99 14.65 -2.49 -13.18
N TYR A 100 14.15 -3.39 -12.34
CA TYR A 100 14.41 -4.83 -12.48
C TYR A 100 13.17 -5.54 -12.99
N GLU A 101 13.39 -6.58 -13.78
CA GLU A 101 12.38 -7.61 -14.03
C GLU A 101 12.05 -8.34 -12.73
N VAL A 102 10.83 -8.86 -12.65
CA VAL A 102 10.29 -9.50 -11.45
C VAL A 102 11.21 -10.63 -10.94
N GLU A 103 11.68 -11.48 -11.84
CA GLU A 103 12.56 -12.61 -11.49
C GLU A 103 13.89 -12.16 -10.91
N LYS A 104 14.55 -11.19 -11.54
CA LYS A 104 15.82 -10.61 -11.08
C LYS A 104 15.63 -9.92 -9.72
N ALA A 105 14.53 -9.19 -9.54
CA ALA A 105 14.20 -8.55 -8.28
C ALA A 105 14.09 -9.57 -7.14
N PHE A 106 13.40 -10.70 -7.36
CA PHE A 106 13.29 -11.76 -6.36
C PHE A 106 14.63 -12.41 -6.02
N GLN A 107 15.47 -12.67 -7.02
CA GLN A 107 16.82 -13.21 -6.79
C GLN A 107 17.67 -12.24 -5.95
N LEU A 108 17.61 -10.94 -6.25
CA LEU A 108 18.30 -9.91 -5.47
C LEU A 108 17.80 -9.85 -4.02
N LEU A 109 16.48 -9.93 -3.80
CA LEU A 109 15.92 -9.98 -2.44
C LEU A 109 16.43 -11.18 -1.64
N LYS A 110 16.51 -12.36 -2.26
CA LYS A 110 17.06 -13.57 -1.62
C LYS A 110 18.54 -13.39 -1.28
N LYS A 111 19.33 -12.78 -2.17
CA LYS A 111 20.74 -12.45 -1.91
C LYS A 111 20.89 -11.44 -0.77
N PHE A 112 20.11 -10.36 -0.76
CA PHE A 112 20.16 -9.35 0.30
C PHE A 112 19.77 -9.93 1.65
N GLN A 113 18.78 -10.81 1.72
CA GLN A 113 18.45 -11.50 2.97
C GLN A 113 19.65 -12.27 3.54
N ALA A 114 20.38 -13.01 2.68
CA ALA A 114 21.55 -13.78 3.08
C ALA A 114 22.70 -12.87 3.55
N LEU A 115 22.93 -11.75 2.85
CA LEU A 115 23.97 -10.77 3.20
C LEU A 115 23.65 -9.98 4.46
N ASP A 116 22.37 -9.65 4.67
CA ASP A 116 21.89 -8.89 5.83
C ASP A 116 21.65 -9.78 7.07
N PHE A 117 21.86 -11.10 6.95
CA PHE A 117 21.60 -12.10 8.00
C PHE A 117 20.20 -11.97 8.64
N THR A 118 19.17 -11.63 7.83
CA THR A 118 17.81 -11.46 8.33
C THR A 118 17.04 -12.79 8.41
N ASN A 119 15.91 -12.78 9.10
CA ASN A 119 15.09 -13.98 9.30
C ASN A 119 14.65 -14.59 7.94
N PRO A 120 14.83 -15.91 7.71
CA PRO A 120 14.40 -16.60 6.50
C PRO A 120 12.91 -16.39 6.16
N LYS A 121 12.05 -16.27 7.18
CA LYS A 121 10.60 -16.06 7.04
C LYS A 121 10.19 -14.59 6.87
N GLN A 122 11.12 -13.71 6.52
CA GLN A 122 10.83 -12.30 6.29
C GLN A 122 9.77 -12.11 5.20
N GLY A 123 8.82 -11.20 5.44
CA GLY A 123 7.80 -10.84 4.46
C GLY A 123 8.36 -9.97 3.34
N VAL A 124 7.97 -10.29 2.10
CA VAL A 124 8.16 -9.45 0.93
C VAL A 124 6.94 -8.57 0.75
N TYR A 125 7.16 -7.26 0.63
CA TYR A 125 6.12 -6.26 0.47
C TYR A 125 6.16 -5.69 -0.93
N LEU A 126 4.97 -5.50 -1.48
CA LEU A 126 4.72 -4.77 -2.70
C LEU A 126 4.20 -3.38 -2.32
N ASP A 127 4.95 -2.35 -2.70
CA ASP A 127 4.53 -0.96 -2.58
C ASP A 127 4.07 -0.49 -3.97
N LEU A 128 2.77 -0.17 -4.09
CA LEU A 128 2.12 0.34 -5.31
C LEU A 128 1.71 1.79 -5.10
N THR A 129 1.94 2.62 -6.11
CA THR A 129 1.35 3.96 -6.22
C THR A 129 0.35 3.93 -7.38
N LEU A 130 -0.92 4.17 -7.06
CA LEU A 130 -2.02 4.14 -8.01
C LEU A 130 -2.32 5.55 -8.51
N ASP A 131 -2.59 5.68 -9.80
CA ASP A 131 -3.18 6.93 -10.32
C ASP A 131 -4.69 6.92 -10.06
N MET A 132 -5.09 7.62 -9.00
CA MET A 132 -6.50 7.71 -8.56
C MET A 132 -7.24 8.91 -9.19
N ALA A 133 -6.62 9.62 -10.13
CA ALA A 133 -7.21 10.77 -10.79
C ALA A 133 -8.22 10.34 -11.86
N LEU A 134 -9.51 10.56 -11.62
CA LEU A 134 -10.58 10.21 -12.55
C LEU A 134 -11.07 11.48 -13.28
N GLY A 135 -10.32 11.93 -14.28
CA GLY A 135 -10.64 13.12 -15.06
C GLY A 135 -10.76 14.41 -14.21
N LYS A 136 -11.15 15.54 -14.83
CA LYS A 136 -10.97 16.89 -14.27
C LYS A 136 -11.66 17.17 -12.91
N LYS A 137 -12.52 16.30 -12.37
CA LYS A 137 -13.30 16.58 -11.13
C LYS A 137 -13.64 15.39 -10.24
N LYS A 138 -13.29 14.14 -10.58
CA LYS A 138 -13.62 12.98 -9.74
C LYS A 138 -12.33 12.32 -9.27
N LYS A 139 -12.17 12.13 -7.97
CA LYS A 139 -11.12 11.27 -7.41
C LYS A 139 -11.76 9.94 -7.03
N VAL A 140 -11.06 8.84 -7.26
CA VAL A 140 -11.48 7.54 -6.74
C VAL A 140 -11.29 7.55 -5.23
N GLU A 141 -12.32 7.15 -4.49
CA GLU A 141 -12.20 7.01 -3.04
C GLU A 141 -11.24 5.86 -2.68
N PRO A 142 -10.40 6.00 -1.64
CA PRO A 142 -9.59 4.91 -1.14
C PRO A 142 -10.45 3.68 -0.84
N PHE A 143 -10.13 2.56 -1.49
CA PHE A 143 -10.88 1.33 -1.35
C PHE A 143 -10.08 0.27 -0.59
N ALA A 144 -10.80 -0.74 -0.10
CA ALA A 144 -10.19 -1.99 0.31
C ALA A 144 -10.91 -3.15 -0.36
N SER A 145 -10.14 -4.16 -0.74
CA SER A 145 -10.58 -5.35 -1.46
C SER A 145 -9.91 -6.58 -0.85
N VAL A 146 -10.53 -7.74 -1.04
CA VAL A 146 -9.99 -9.03 -0.61
C VAL A 146 -9.67 -9.86 -1.85
N LEU A 147 -8.47 -10.41 -1.87
CA LEU A 147 -7.97 -11.27 -2.95
C LEU A 147 -7.46 -12.58 -2.36
N ARG A 148 -7.55 -13.62 -3.17
CA ARG A 148 -6.94 -14.91 -2.87
C ARG A 148 -5.65 -15.04 -3.67
N PHE A 149 -4.57 -15.37 -3.00
CA PHE A 149 -3.33 -15.73 -3.69
C PHE A 149 -3.43 -17.16 -4.24
N PRO A 150 -2.89 -17.43 -5.44
CA PRO A 150 -2.81 -18.79 -5.98
C PRO A 150 -2.07 -19.74 -5.03
N TYR A 151 -1.02 -19.22 -4.37
CA TYR A 151 -0.23 -19.93 -3.37
C TYR A 151 -0.30 -19.15 -2.05
N PRO A 152 -0.98 -19.68 -1.02
CA PRO A 152 -1.08 -19.01 0.27
C PRO A 152 0.27 -19.07 0.99
N PHE A 153 0.79 -17.92 1.42
CA PHE A 153 2.05 -17.81 2.17
C PHE A 153 1.83 -17.54 3.68
N VAL A 154 0.57 -17.36 4.09
CA VAL A 154 0.17 -17.20 5.48
C VAL A 154 -0.49 -18.49 5.92
N SER A 155 0.01 -19.09 7.00
CA SER A 155 -0.55 -20.33 7.56
C SER A 155 -1.77 -20.08 8.45
N GLU A 156 -1.93 -18.84 8.92
CA GLU A 156 -3.06 -18.44 9.75
C GLU A 156 -4.33 -18.31 8.90
N ILE A 157 -5.39 -18.97 9.34
CA ILE A 157 -6.72 -18.89 8.72
C ILE A 157 -7.45 -17.71 9.36
N ASN A 158 -8.09 -16.88 8.54
CA ASN A 158 -8.83 -15.74 9.03
C ASN A 158 -10.09 -16.17 9.79
N LYS A 159 -10.41 -15.47 10.88
CA LYS A 159 -11.66 -15.66 11.60
C LYS A 159 -12.78 -14.91 10.88
N VAL A 160 -13.74 -15.67 10.35
CA VAL A 160 -14.89 -15.11 9.61
C VAL A 160 -16.15 -15.28 10.44
N ALA A 161 -16.85 -14.16 10.71
CA ALA A 161 -18.18 -14.15 11.30
C ALA A 161 -19.24 -14.01 10.20
N VAL A 162 -20.25 -14.86 10.24
CA VAL A 162 -21.34 -14.89 9.25
C VAL A 162 -22.65 -14.46 9.91
N PHE A 163 -23.30 -13.46 9.32
CA PHE A 163 -24.61 -12.98 9.73
C PHE A 163 -25.69 -13.56 8.83
N THR A 164 -26.62 -14.31 9.43
CA THR A 164 -27.76 -14.96 8.76
C THR A 164 -28.99 -14.94 9.68
N GLY A 165 -30.17 -14.80 9.09
CA GLY A 165 -31.45 -14.90 9.82
C GLY A 165 -31.99 -16.33 9.87
N ASN A 166 -31.62 -17.17 8.91
CA ASN A 166 -32.17 -18.50 8.72
C ASN A 166 -31.36 -19.56 9.48
N ALA A 167 -32.03 -20.40 10.28
CA ALA A 167 -31.37 -21.46 11.05
C ALA A 167 -30.63 -22.49 10.17
N SER A 168 -31.14 -22.77 8.97
CA SER A 168 -30.49 -23.66 8.01
C SER A 168 -29.16 -23.10 7.50
N GLU A 169 -29.10 -21.81 7.23
CA GLU A 169 -27.89 -21.12 6.78
C GLU A 169 -26.82 -21.04 7.86
N ILE A 170 -27.22 -20.93 9.13
CA ILE A 170 -26.31 -20.99 10.27
C ILE A 170 -25.56 -22.33 10.29
N LYS A 171 -26.29 -23.44 10.16
CA LYS A 171 -25.67 -24.79 10.11
C LYS A 171 -24.71 -24.93 8.94
N ILE A 172 -25.10 -24.45 7.76
CA ILE A 172 -24.23 -24.45 6.58
C ILE A 172 -22.95 -23.63 6.85
N ALA A 173 -23.06 -22.46 7.48
CA ALA A 173 -21.91 -21.64 7.82
C ALA A 173 -20.96 -22.34 8.80
N GLU A 174 -21.50 -22.97 9.84
CA GLU A 174 -20.73 -23.73 10.85
C GLU A 174 -20.03 -24.95 10.23
N GLU A 175 -20.72 -25.73 9.41
CA GLU A 175 -20.17 -26.88 8.69
C GLU A 175 -19.05 -26.47 7.73
N ASN A 176 -19.21 -25.31 7.09
CA ASN A 176 -18.19 -24.72 6.23
C ASN A 176 -17.12 -23.95 7.03
N GLY A 177 -17.03 -24.13 8.35
CA GLY A 177 -15.96 -23.63 9.22
C GLY A 177 -15.93 -22.11 9.40
N ALA A 178 -17.10 -21.45 9.45
CA ALA A 178 -17.21 -20.12 10.01
C ALA A 178 -16.79 -20.14 11.49
N ALA A 179 -16.07 -19.11 11.95
CA ALA A 179 -15.68 -19.02 13.35
C ALA A 179 -16.90 -18.74 14.25
N PHE A 180 -17.82 -17.92 13.74
CA PHE A 180 -19.07 -17.58 14.41
C PHE A 180 -20.18 -17.44 13.35
N ALA A 181 -21.37 -17.98 13.63
CA ALA A 181 -22.54 -17.85 12.77
C ALA A 181 -23.77 -17.49 13.61
N GLY A 182 -24.60 -16.57 13.12
CA GLY A 182 -25.83 -16.18 13.81
C GLY A 182 -26.42 -14.86 13.35
N GLY A 183 -27.62 -14.55 13.82
CA GLY A 183 -28.31 -13.28 13.55
C GLY A 183 -28.14 -12.26 14.68
N THR A 184 -29.25 -11.80 15.24
CA THR A 184 -29.32 -10.79 16.33
C THR A 184 -28.45 -11.12 17.56
N ASN A 185 -28.41 -12.38 17.99
CA ASN A 185 -27.60 -12.81 19.14
C ASN A 185 -26.11 -12.51 18.93
N LEU A 186 -25.62 -12.69 17.70
CA LEU A 186 -24.21 -12.45 17.35
C LEU A 186 -23.91 -10.95 17.26
N ILE A 187 -24.89 -10.15 16.82
CA ILE A 187 -24.80 -8.68 16.79
C ILE A 187 -24.57 -8.12 18.19
N GLN A 188 -25.32 -8.57 19.19
CA GLN A 188 -25.19 -8.11 20.58
C GLN A 188 -23.81 -8.43 21.15
N LYS A 189 -23.33 -9.67 20.99
CA LYS A 189 -21.99 -10.08 21.45
C LYS A 189 -20.86 -9.27 20.83
N ILE A 190 -21.00 -8.88 19.56
CA ILE A 190 -20.02 -7.99 18.92
C ILE A 190 -20.15 -6.57 19.48
N LEU A 191 -21.36 -6.07 19.76
CA LEU A 191 -21.56 -4.75 20.39
C LEU A 191 -20.97 -4.69 21.80
N ASP A 192 -21.00 -5.78 22.54
CA ASP A 192 -20.45 -5.92 23.89
C ASP A 192 -18.93 -6.25 23.90
N ASP A 193 -18.29 -6.32 22.73
CA ASP A 193 -16.85 -6.64 22.56
C ASP A 193 -16.45 -8.06 23.01
N GLU A 194 -17.40 -8.98 23.21
CA GLU A 194 -17.11 -10.37 23.54
C GLU A 194 -16.46 -11.13 22.38
N ILE A 195 -16.89 -10.82 21.16
CA ILE A 195 -16.47 -11.51 19.94
C ILE A 195 -15.80 -10.54 18.98
N GLN A 196 -14.58 -10.89 18.56
CA GLN A 196 -13.85 -10.17 17.51
C GLN A 196 -13.47 -11.12 16.38
N SER A 197 -13.80 -10.71 15.15
CA SER A 197 -13.45 -11.41 13.92
C SER A 197 -12.70 -10.49 12.95
N ASP A 198 -11.98 -11.12 12.02
CA ASP A 198 -11.20 -10.41 11.00
C ASP A 198 -12.12 -9.92 9.89
N PHE A 199 -12.97 -10.82 9.39
CA PHE A 199 -13.94 -10.53 8.34
C PHE A 199 -15.37 -10.80 8.79
N TYR A 200 -16.28 -9.99 8.26
CA TYR A 200 -17.72 -10.08 8.50
C TYR A 200 -18.43 -10.28 7.17
N VAL A 201 -19.21 -11.35 7.07
CA VAL A 201 -19.99 -11.72 5.89
C VAL A 201 -21.46 -11.69 6.27
N ALA A 202 -22.33 -11.22 5.38
CA ALA A 202 -23.76 -11.13 5.66
C ALA A 202 -24.61 -11.58 4.48
N VAL A 203 -25.74 -12.22 4.78
CA VAL A 203 -26.81 -12.44 3.80
C VAL A 203 -27.63 -11.15 3.66
N PRO A 204 -28.12 -10.79 2.45
CA PRO A 204 -28.87 -9.54 2.26
C PRO A 204 -30.06 -9.34 3.21
N GLU A 205 -30.70 -10.43 3.65
CA GLU A 205 -31.91 -10.40 4.49
C GLU A 205 -31.66 -9.82 5.89
N ILE A 206 -30.47 -10.05 6.47
CA ILE A 206 -30.13 -9.61 7.84
C ILE A 206 -29.51 -8.19 7.87
N MET A 207 -29.20 -7.61 6.71
CA MET A 207 -28.61 -6.27 6.59
C MET A 207 -29.33 -5.15 7.38
N PRO A 208 -30.68 -5.05 7.42
CA PRO A 208 -31.34 -4.01 8.21
C PRO A 208 -31.04 -4.11 9.70
N GLU A 209 -30.82 -5.31 10.23
CA GLU A 209 -30.52 -5.54 11.65
C GLU A 209 -29.06 -5.20 11.99
N LEU A 210 -28.16 -5.22 11.00
CA LEU A 210 -26.73 -4.92 11.18
C LEU A 210 -26.41 -3.43 11.29
N ASN A 211 -27.39 -2.54 11.08
CA ASN A 211 -27.21 -1.09 11.14
C ASN A 211 -26.50 -0.56 12.42
N PRO A 212 -26.76 -1.09 13.64
CA PRO A 212 -26.06 -0.69 14.86
C PRO A 212 -24.54 -0.91 14.78
N LEU A 213 -24.10 -1.96 14.07
CA LEU A 213 -22.68 -2.31 13.94
C LEU A 213 -21.92 -1.38 13.00
N LYS A 214 -22.61 -0.57 12.18
CA LYS A 214 -21.98 0.30 11.19
C LYS A 214 -20.95 1.25 11.79
N LYS A 215 -21.25 1.82 12.97
CA LYS A 215 -20.33 2.72 13.68
C LYS A 215 -19.13 1.98 14.28
N LYS A 216 -19.35 0.74 14.75
CA LYS A 216 -18.32 -0.08 15.40
C LYS A 216 -17.35 -0.68 14.40
N LEU A 217 -17.87 -1.34 13.36
CA LEU A 217 -17.06 -2.03 12.35
C LEU A 217 -16.42 -1.09 11.32
N LYS A 218 -16.99 0.10 11.12
CA LYS A 218 -16.52 1.13 10.17
C LYS A 218 -16.25 0.53 8.77
N LYS A 219 -14.98 0.27 8.44
CA LYS A 219 -14.55 -0.28 7.14
C LYS A 219 -14.79 -1.78 7.02
N ARG A 220 -14.75 -2.53 8.13
CA ARG A 220 -15.00 -3.96 8.16
C ARG A 220 -16.48 -4.31 8.03
N PHE A 221 -17.35 -3.31 7.99
CA PHE A 221 -18.78 -3.51 7.79
C PHE A 221 -19.04 -4.19 6.43
N PRO A 222 -19.92 -5.20 6.37
CA PRO A 222 -20.23 -5.89 5.12
C PRO A 222 -20.73 -4.92 4.04
N LYS A 223 -20.15 -5.00 2.83
CA LYS A 223 -20.54 -4.19 1.67
C LYS A 223 -20.58 -5.06 0.41
N LEU A 224 -21.53 -4.76 -0.48
CA LEU A 224 -21.65 -5.39 -1.79
C LEU A 224 -20.37 -5.17 -2.61
N THR A 225 -19.76 -3.98 -2.53
CA THR A 225 -18.53 -3.64 -3.25
C THR A 225 -17.32 -4.48 -2.84
N ARG A 226 -17.36 -5.13 -1.67
CA ARG A 226 -16.29 -5.98 -1.14
C ARG A 226 -16.58 -7.47 -1.29
N ASN A 227 -17.68 -7.85 -1.97
CA ASN A 227 -18.15 -9.23 -2.08
C ASN A 227 -18.38 -9.92 -0.74
N SER A 228 -18.64 -9.15 0.33
CA SER A 228 -18.92 -9.68 1.66
C SER A 228 -20.43 -9.81 1.93
N ILE A 229 -21.25 -9.56 0.91
CA ILE A 229 -22.69 -9.73 0.95
C ILE A 229 -23.08 -10.66 -0.20
N GLY A 230 -23.80 -11.73 0.11
CA GLY A 230 -24.21 -12.71 -0.88
C GLY A 230 -25.11 -13.78 -0.27
N ARG A 231 -25.75 -14.58 -1.13
CA ARG A 231 -26.56 -15.73 -0.72
C ARG A 231 -25.73 -17.01 -0.61
N ASP A 232 -24.66 -17.10 -1.40
CA ASP A 232 -23.75 -18.26 -1.43
C ASP A 232 -22.73 -18.18 -0.29
N ILE A 233 -23.13 -18.59 0.91
CA ILE A 233 -22.27 -18.58 2.11
C ILE A 233 -20.99 -19.40 1.93
N PRO A 234 -21.01 -20.64 1.38
CA PRO A 234 -19.80 -21.45 1.24
C PRO A 234 -18.73 -20.78 0.38
N LYS A 235 -19.14 -20.23 -0.77
CA LYS A 235 -18.23 -19.52 -1.69
C LYS A 235 -17.60 -18.30 -1.05
N MET A 236 -18.39 -17.53 -0.28
CA MET A 236 -17.85 -16.37 0.44
C MET A 236 -16.86 -16.81 1.52
N LEU A 237 -17.18 -17.85 2.29
CA LEU A 237 -16.29 -18.37 3.33
C LEU A 237 -14.95 -18.83 2.76
N GLU A 238 -14.93 -19.53 1.64
CA GLU A 238 -13.68 -19.94 0.98
C GLU A 238 -12.79 -18.74 0.63
N LEU A 239 -13.39 -17.67 0.11
CA LEU A 239 -12.68 -16.44 -0.24
C LEU A 239 -12.14 -15.72 0.99
N PHE A 240 -12.93 -15.55 2.05
CA PHE A 240 -12.50 -14.77 3.22
C PHE A 240 -11.61 -15.55 4.19
N LYS A 241 -11.70 -16.89 4.24
CA LYS A 241 -10.81 -17.72 5.07
C LYS A 241 -9.34 -17.62 4.68
N THR A 242 -9.08 -17.59 3.37
CA THR A 242 -7.72 -17.51 2.79
C THR A 242 -7.45 -16.15 2.14
N GLY A 243 -8.40 -15.24 2.27
CA GLY A 243 -8.37 -13.94 1.64
C GLY A 243 -7.37 -13.01 2.30
N HIS A 244 -6.66 -12.25 1.48
CA HIS A 244 -5.76 -11.22 1.91
C HIS A 244 -6.39 -9.85 1.65
N GLU A 245 -6.52 -9.03 2.70
CA GLU A 245 -7.05 -7.67 2.54
C GLU A 245 -5.97 -6.74 2.00
N ILE A 246 -6.29 -6.08 0.89
CA ILE A 246 -5.53 -4.96 0.36
C ILE A 246 -6.35 -3.70 0.58
N LYS A 247 -5.67 -2.65 1.06
CA LYS A 247 -6.26 -1.33 1.28
C LYS A 247 -5.35 -0.25 0.72
N VAL A 248 -5.97 0.77 0.15
CA VAL A 248 -5.28 2.02 -0.17
C VAL A 248 -5.16 2.83 1.12
N ASP A 249 -3.98 3.39 1.37
CA ASP A 249 -3.70 4.22 2.53
C ASP A 249 -4.53 5.51 2.47
N GLU A 250 -5.24 5.81 3.55
CA GLU A 250 -6.10 7.00 3.61
C GLU A 250 -5.31 8.30 3.69
N GLU A 251 -4.14 8.28 4.32
CA GLU A 251 -3.31 9.49 4.50
C GLU A 251 -2.68 9.93 3.18
N ARG A 252 -2.25 8.96 2.37
CA ARG A 252 -1.60 9.21 1.07
C ARG A 252 -2.59 9.20 -0.08
N GLU A 253 -3.78 8.63 0.11
CA GLU A 253 -4.89 8.44 -0.84
C GLU A 253 -4.57 7.63 -2.11
N ASN A 254 -3.30 7.43 -2.45
CA ASN A 254 -2.84 6.81 -3.69
C ASN A 254 -1.80 5.68 -3.48
N PHE A 255 -1.41 5.42 -2.24
CA PHE A 255 -0.38 4.44 -1.92
C PHE A 255 -1.01 3.18 -1.34
N LEU A 256 -0.52 2.02 -1.77
CA LEU A 256 -1.00 0.72 -1.34
C LEU A 256 0.22 -0.13 -1.03
N LYS A 257 0.30 -0.60 0.21
CA LYS A 257 1.35 -1.51 0.66
C LYS A 257 0.75 -2.83 1.09
N THR A 258 1.26 -3.91 0.53
CA THR A 258 0.75 -5.25 0.86
C THR A 258 1.86 -6.29 0.91
N LYS A 259 1.73 -7.27 1.81
CA LYS A 259 2.62 -8.44 1.85
C LYS A 259 2.17 -9.41 0.75
N ILE A 260 3.11 -9.88 -0.06
CA ILE A 260 2.82 -10.77 -1.20
C ILE A 260 3.46 -12.16 -1.07
N ALA A 261 4.51 -12.29 -0.26
CA ALA A 261 5.22 -13.54 -0.08
C ALA A 261 6.08 -13.51 1.21
N THR A 262 6.71 -14.63 1.52
CA THR A 262 7.89 -14.69 2.40
C THR A 262 9.12 -15.09 1.59
N VAL A 263 10.30 -14.59 1.94
CA VAL A 263 11.52 -14.83 1.14
C VAL A 263 11.88 -16.32 1.09
N SER A 264 11.47 -17.10 2.11
CA SER A 264 11.60 -18.56 2.15
C SER A 264 10.84 -19.32 1.06
N TYR A 265 9.94 -18.67 0.31
CA TYR A 265 9.26 -19.33 -0.81
C TYR A 265 10.24 -19.56 -1.98
N SER A 266 10.39 -20.83 -2.35
CA SER A 266 11.13 -21.31 -3.52
C SER A 266 10.31 -21.12 -4.78
#